data_AF-A0A1B6HWQ0-F1
#
_entry.id   AF-A0A1B6HWQ0-F1
#
_cell.length_a   1.000
_cell.length_b   1.000
_cell.length_c   1.000
_cell.angle_alpha   90.00
_cell.angle_beta   90.00
_cell.angle_gamma   90.00
#
_symmetry.space_group_name_H-M   'P 1'
#
loop_
_entity.id
_entity.type
_entity.pdbx_description
1 polymer ?
#
loop_
_entity_poly.entity_id
_entity_poly.type
_entity_poly.pdbx_seq_one_letter_code
_entity_poly.pdbx_strand_id
1 'polypeptide(L)'
;GIFPAIGDSLPCCSRYNLQSLRAHFHSCGQHHIVVIDEVDFLRTRNELVLYNLFELPFIEHARVLLIVISNTLGSLSSKIESRIGKERIEFKPYSSTDLQS
;
A
#
# COMPACT_ATOMS: atom_id res chain seq x y z
N GLY A 1 -12.38 7.83 1.71
CA GLY A 1 -11.91 6.52 1.23
C GLY A 1 -10.42 6.62 0.94
N ILE A 2 -9.69 5.50 0.92
CA ILE A 2 -8.22 5.53 0.84
C ILE A 2 -7.69 6.14 -0.47
N PHE A 3 -8.29 5.86 -1.63
CA PHE A 3 -7.76 6.34 -2.92
C PHE A 3 -7.84 7.88 -3.09
N PRO A 4 -8.93 8.56 -2.71
CA PRO A 4 -8.93 10.02 -2.63
C PRO A 4 -7.87 10.57 -1.68
N ALA A 5 -7.66 9.95 -0.51
CA ALA A 5 -6.66 10.41 0.45
C ALA A 5 -5.22 10.30 -0.09
N ILE A 6 -4.91 9.22 -0.82
CA ILE A 6 -3.63 9.08 -1.54
C ILE A 6 -3.53 10.15 -2.63
N GLY A 7 -4.61 10.39 -3.38
CA GLY A 7 -4.60 11.39 -4.44
C GLY A 7 -4.42 12.82 -3.95
N ASP A 8 -5.08 13.19 -2.86
CA ASP A 8 -5.01 14.55 -2.30
C ASP A 8 -3.63 14.88 -1.69
N SER A 9 -2.80 13.86 -1.39
CA SER A 9 -1.42 14.05 -0.94
C SER A 9 -0.40 14.13 -2.08
N LEU A 10 -0.82 13.92 -3.33
CA LEU A 10 0.06 14.05 -4.49
C LEU A 10 0.13 15.52 -4.94
N PRO A 11 1.33 16.14 -4.97
CA PRO A 11 1.48 17.56 -5.28
C PRO A 11 1.22 17.90 -6.76
N CYS A 12 1.17 16.90 -7.64
CA CYS A 12 1.19 17.10 -9.08
C CYS A 12 -0.19 17.19 -9.76
N CYS A 13 -1.31 16.79 -9.13
CA CYS A 13 -2.66 17.18 -9.58
C CYS A 13 -3.71 17.18 -8.43
N SER A 14 -4.97 17.55 -8.73
CA SER A 14 -6.04 17.74 -7.75
C SER A 14 -7.19 16.72 -7.87
N ARG A 15 -7.60 16.13 -6.72
CA ARG A 15 -8.73 15.20 -6.46
C ARG A 15 -8.80 13.96 -7.34
N TYR A 16 -8.58 12.79 -6.74
CA TYR A 16 -8.56 11.52 -7.47
C TYR A 16 -9.57 10.50 -6.94
N ASN A 17 -10.15 9.75 -7.86
CA ASN A 17 -10.72 8.44 -7.59
C ASN A 17 -9.72 7.35 -8.01
N LEU A 18 -10.08 6.07 -7.86
CA LEU A 18 -9.21 4.96 -8.23
C LEU A 18 -8.80 5.00 -9.72
N GLN A 19 -9.72 5.30 -10.64
CA GLN A 19 -9.38 5.36 -12.07
C GLN A 19 -8.40 6.49 -12.38
N SER A 20 -8.63 7.68 -11.83
CA SER A 20 -7.74 8.84 -12.02
C SER A 20 -6.36 8.58 -11.40
N LEU A 21 -6.30 7.92 -10.23
CA LEU A 21 -5.04 7.55 -9.60
C LEU A 21 -4.25 6.55 -10.46
N ARG A 22 -4.92 5.58 -11.10
CA ARG A 22 -4.28 4.65 -12.04
C ARG A 22 -3.71 5.36 -13.27
N ALA A 23 -4.51 6.24 -13.88
CA ALA A 23 -4.07 7.02 -15.04
C ALA A 23 -2.88 7.93 -14.69
N HIS A 24 -2.89 8.51 -13.48
CA HIS A 24 -1.79 9.30 -12.95
C HIS A 24 -0.52 8.48 -12.84
N PHE A 25 -0.54 7.35 -12.14
CA PHE A 25 0.67 6.54 -11.98
C PHE A 25 1.20 5.96 -13.30
N HIS A 26 0.34 5.74 -14.29
CA HIS A 26 0.76 5.33 -15.62
C HIS A 26 1.52 6.43 -16.39
N SER A 27 1.09 7.69 -16.28
CA SER A 27 1.60 8.79 -17.11
C SER A 27 2.56 9.73 -16.38
N CYS A 28 2.57 9.72 -15.05
CA CYS A 28 3.37 10.62 -14.25
C CYS A 28 4.83 10.19 -14.25
N GLY A 29 5.72 11.12 -14.63
CA GLY A 29 7.17 10.89 -14.59
C GLY A 29 7.80 11.00 -13.19
N GLN A 30 7.06 11.38 -12.16
CA GLN A 30 7.58 11.56 -10.80
C GLN A 30 7.61 10.24 -10.02
N HIS A 31 8.58 10.12 -9.11
CA HIS A 31 8.63 9.02 -8.16
C HIS A 31 7.71 9.31 -6.97
N HIS A 32 6.96 8.29 -6.55
CA HIS A 32 6.02 8.38 -5.44
C HIS A 32 6.37 7.32 -4.40
N ILE A 33 6.42 7.73 -3.14
CA ILE A 33 6.50 6.82 -2.00
C ILE A 33 5.18 6.95 -1.27
N VAL A 34 4.41 5.88 -1.22
CA VAL A 34 3.12 5.82 -0.52
C VAL A 34 3.30 4.93 0.69
N VAL A 35 3.22 5.52 1.88
CA VAL A 35 3.26 4.80 3.15
C VAL A 35 1.85 4.73 3.71
N ILE A 36 1.38 3.53 4.00
CA ILE A 36 0.07 3.31 4.60
C ILE A 36 0.27 2.58 5.91
N ASP A 37 -0.07 3.27 6.99
CA ASP A 37 -0.11 2.68 8.31
C ASP A 37 -1.48 2.03 8.59
N GLU A 38 -1.51 1.07 9.49
CA GLU A 38 -2.71 0.37 9.97
C GLU A 38 -3.62 -0.15 8.84
N VAL A 39 -3.05 -0.78 7.81
CA VAL A 39 -3.80 -1.22 6.62
C VAL A 39 -4.91 -2.25 6.94
N ASP A 40 -4.87 -2.85 8.13
CA ASP A 40 -5.88 -3.77 8.64
C ASP A 40 -7.29 -3.14 8.62
N PHE A 41 -7.39 -1.81 8.79
CA PHE A 41 -8.66 -1.08 8.67
C PHE A 41 -9.25 -1.08 7.25
N LEU A 42 -8.43 -1.32 6.23
CA LEU A 42 -8.86 -1.37 4.83
C LEU A 42 -9.32 -2.77 4.42
N ARG A 43 -9.27 -3.75 5.32
CA ARG A 43 -9.68 -5.12 5.04
C ARG A 43 -11.20 -5.21 4.92
N THR A 44 -11.68 -5.49 3.71
CA THR A 44 -13.09 -5.76 3.42
C THR A 44 -13.33 -7.26 3.23
N ARG A 45 -14.59 -7.71 3.33
CA ARG A 45 -14.96 -9.13 3.11
C ARG A 45 -14.54 -9.66 1.74
N ASN A 46 -14.53 -8.80 0.72
CA ASN A 46 -14.13 -9.14 -0.65
C ASN A 46 -12.68 -8.74 -0.98
N GLU A 47 -11.95 -8.18 0.00
CA GLU A 47 -10.56 -7.71 -0.12
C GLU A 47 -10.29 -6.77 -1.30
N LEU A 48 -11.33 -6.16 -1.87
CA LEU A 48 -11.23 -5.39 -3.11
C LEU A 48 -10.38 -4.13 -2.93
N VAL A 49 -10.48 -3.49 -1.77
CA VAL A 49 -9.69 -2.29 -1.45
C VAL A 49 -8.20 -2.64 -1.40
N LEU A 50 -7.84 -3.69 -0.67
CA LEU A 50 -6.46 -4.19 -0.57
C LEU A 50 -5.94 -4.63 -1.93
N TYR A 51 -6.74 -5.37 -2.70
CA TYR A 51 -6.35 -5.81 -4.04
C TYR A 51 -6.00 -4.62 -4.95
N ASN A 52 -6.90 -3.63 -5.03
CA ASN A 52 -6.67 -2.44 -5.87
C ASN A 52 -5.47 -1.63 -5.38
N LEU A 53 -5.24 -1.58 -4.07
CA LEU A 53 -4.11 -0.87 -3.47
C LEU A 53 -2.78 -1.55 -3.83
N PHE A 54 -2.67 -2.87 -3.64
CA PHE A 54 -1.47 -3.63 -3.96
C PHE A 54 -1.22 -3.75 -5.46
N GLU A 55 -2.19 -3.44 -6.31
CA GLU A 55 -2.01 -3.37 -7.76
C GLU A 55 -1.32 -2.07 -8.22
N LEU A 56 -1.38 -0.98 -7.45
CA LEU A 56 -0.87 0.34 -7.85
C LEU A 56 0.61 0.33 -8.28
N PRO A 57 1.54 -0.35 -7.59
CA PRO A 57 2.94 -0.40 -7.99
C PRO A 57 3.19 -1.19 -9.28
N PHE A 58 2.26 -2.06 -9.68
CA PHE A 58 2.38 -2.92 -10.86
C PHE A 58 1.74 -2.33 -12.11
N ILE A 59 1.21 -1.10 -12.03
CA ILE A 59 0.72 -0.37 -13.21
C ILE A 59 1.90 -0.12 -14.15
N GLU A 60 1.67 -0.27 -15.45
CA GLU A 60 2.70 -0.03 -16.46
C GLU A 60 3.27 1.39 -16.32
N HIS A 61 4.60 1.49 -16.41
CA HIS A 61 5.37 2.74 -16.21
C HIS A 61 5.27 3.38 -14.81
N ALA A 62 4.58 2.76 -13.85
CA ALA A 62 4.44 3.31 -12.51
C ALA A 62 5.79 3.40 -11.80
N ARG A 63 6.04 4.58 -11.22
CA ARG A 63 7.20 4.88 -10.38
C ARG A 63 6.75 5.02 -8.94
N VAL A 64 6.14 3.96 -8.40
CA VAL A 64 5.50 3.97 -7.08
C VAL A 64 6.12 2.91 -6.18
N LEU A 65 6.64 3.33 -5.02
CA LEU A 65 6.99 2.43 -3.91
C LEU A 65 5.85 2.47 -2.89
N LEU A 66 5.17 1.35 -2.72
CA LEU A 66 4.12 1.19 -1.72
C LEU A 66 4.69 0.47 -0.49
N ILE A 67 4.68 1.15 0.65
CA ILE A 67 5.06 0.59 1.95
C ILE A 67 3.80 0.48 2.79
N VAL A 68 3.54 -0.71 3.32
CA VAL A 68 2.31 -0.98 4.08
C VAL A 68 2.68 -1.59 5.43
N ILE A 69 2.13 -1.01 6.49
CA ILE A 69 2.36 -1.42 7.87
C ILE A 69 1.08 -2.03 8.44
N SER A 70 1.24 -3.11 9.18
CA SER A 70 0.16 -3.83 9.82
C SER A 70 0.66 -4.67 10.97
N ASN A 71 -0.21 -4.83 11.96
CA ASN A 71 0.04 -5.67 13.13
C ASN A 71 -0.40 -7.13 12.88
N THR A 72 -1.34 -7.36 11.95
CA THR A 72 -2.08 -8.64 11.88
C THR A 72 -2.12 -9.28 10.50
N LEU A 73 -1.31 -8.81 9.55
CA LEU A 73 -1.27 -9.28 8.16
C LEU A 73 -0.75 -10.73 7.97
N GLY A 74 -1.17 -11.70 8.80
CA GLY A 74 -0.82 -13.12 8.72
C GLY A 74 -1.83 -14.00 7.99
N SER A 75 -3.03 -13.50 7.66
CA SER A 75 -4.08 -14.33 7.03
C SER A 75 -4.83 -13.57 5.95
N LEU A 76 -4.14 -13.26 4.86
CA LEU A 76 -4.77 -12.76 3.64
C LEU A 76 -5.20 -13.92 2.74
N SER A 77 -6.11 -13.69 1.79
CA SER A 77 -6.31 -14.68 0.74
C SER A 77 -5.07 -14.83 -0.14
N SER A 78 -4.91 -16.02 -0.72
CA SER A 78 -3.84 -16.33 -1.69
C SER A 78 -3.78 -15.35 -2.87
N LYS A 79 -4.92 -14.76 -3.23
CA LYS A 79 -5.02 -13.70 -4.26
C LYS A 79 -4.26 -12.44 -3.87
N ILE A 80 -4.37 -12.01 -2.61
CA ILE A 80 -3.69 -10.82 -2.11
C ILE A 80 -2.22 -11.12 -1.84
N GLU A 81 -1.91 -12.28 -1.26
CA GLU A 81 -0.53 -12.71 -1.01
C GLU A 81 0.30 -12.76 -2.30
N SER A 82 -0.28 -13.29 -3.38
CA SER A 82 0.35 -13.32 -4.70
C SER A 82 0.70 -11.92 -5.24
N ARG A 83 -0.09 -10.89 -4.89
CA ARG A 83 0.13 -9.49 -5.32
C ARG A 83 1.14 -8.74 -4.47
N ILE A 84 1.19 -8.98 -3.17
CA ILE A 84 2.21 -8.39 -2.29
C ILE A 84 3.60 -8.89 -2.68
N GLY A 85 3.68 -10.12 -3.18
CA GLY A 85 4.95 -10.75 -3.54
C GLY A 85 5.70 -11.23 -2.30
N LYS A 86 7.02 -11.41 -2.44
CA LYS A 86 7.88 -12.04 -1.41
C LYS A 86 8.58 -11.06 -0.47
N GLU A 87 8.50 -9.75 -0.75
CA GLU A 87 9.18 -8.72 0.06
C GLU A 87 8.33 -8.36 1.29
N ARG A 88 8.33 -9.27 2.28
CA ARG A 88 7.69 -9.08 3.57
C ARG A 88 8.74 -9.02 4.66
N ILE A 89 8.71 -7.94 5.44
CA ILE A 89 9.56 -7.77 6.62
C ILE A 89 8.68 -7.96 7.86
N GLU A 90 9.09 -8.86 8.75
CA GLU A 90 8.44 -9.07 10.04
C GLU A 90 9.26 -8.41 11.15
N PHE A 91 8.67 -7.45 11.85
CA PHE A 91 9.27 -6.84 13.02
C PHE A 91 8.89 -7.66 14.25
N LYS A 92 9.87 -8.39 14.80
CA LYS A 92 9.69 -9.16 16.03
C LYS A 92 9.60 -8.22 17.24
N PRO A 93 8.85 -8.60 18.30
CA PRO A 93 8.87 -7.86 19.55
C PRO A 93 10.30 -7.82 20.11
N TYR A 94 10.64 -6.72 20.78
CA TYR A 94 11.93 -6.56 21.45
C TYR A 94 12.15 -7.67 22.49
N SER A 95 13.38 -8.16 22.56
CA SER A 95 13.81 -9.04 23.64
C SER A 95 14.08 -8.25 24.91
N SER A 96 14.12 -8.92 26.06
CA SER A 96 14.45 -8.28 27.34
C SER A 96 15.82 -7.61 27.33
N THR A 97 16.76 -8.09 26.52
CA THR A 97 18.09 -7.49 26.33
C THR A 97 18.06 -6.25 25.45
N ASP A 98 17.15 -6.15 24.48
CA ASP A 98 17.03 -4.96 23.63
C ASP A 98 16.45 -3.76 24.41
N LEU A 99 15.72 -4.03 25.49
CA LEU A 99 15.07 -3.02 26.33
C LEU A 99 15.92 -2.57 27.52
N GLN A 100 17.03 -3.25 27.81
CA GLN A 100 17.95 -2.91 28.90
C GLN A 100 19.08 -2.02 28.37
N SER A 101 18.81 -0.71 28.31
CA SER A 101 19.79 0.34 27.99
C SER A 101 20.57 0.78 29.23
#